data_AF-A0A171ATL8-F1
#
_entry.id   AF-A0A171ATL8-F1
#
_cell.length_a   1.000
_cell.length_b   1.000
_cell.length_c   1.000
_cell.angle_alpha   90.00
_cell.angle_beta   90.00
_cell.angle_gamma   90.00
#
_symmetry.space_group_name_H-M   'P 1'
#
loop_
_entity.id
_entity.type
_entity.pdbx_description
1 polymer ?
#
loop_
_entity_poly.entity_id
_entity_poly.type
_entity_poly.pdbx_seq_one_letter_code
_entity_poly.pdbx_strand_id
1 'polypeptide(L)'
;LILEETQPTRDYKELIRQYLHSDGINRWFDKSFSLIVLKNGVAGLNFEHSWGDGVAVLRYFEDIYKDSTQKPQIHPNTKPTSQNAERLVTPLNFQLDDKSKSFIKDALNKYKKITDSLDINLLEFLDFGRNTCKKHKISPDSIMQLAFQIAHYKLNKKFVSTYESCSTAAFKHGRTETMRPCTLETKEVCLDISTKDKPPQEVIVEKIKKCSAVHGQLIKEAAMGQGFDRHLFTLRVIAEKKGKIP
;
A
#
# COMPACT_ATOMS: atom_id res chain seq x y z
N LEU A 1 1.43 20.33 -2.76
CA LEU A 1 -0.03 20.43 -2.89
C LEU A 1 -0.35 20.34 -4.37
N ILE A 2 -1.32 19.51 -4.72
CA ILE A 2 -1.82 19.29 -6.07
C ILE A 2 -3.31 19.59 -6.01
N LEU A 3 -3.76 20.51 -6.85
CA LEU A 3 -5.17 20.81 -7.06
C LEU A 3 -5.59 20.11 -8.34
N GLU A 4 -6.55 19.21 -8.22
CA GLU A 4 -7.10 18.44 -9.32
C GLU A 4 -8.47 19.00 -9.71
N GLU A 5 -8.66 19.24 -11.01
CA GLU A 5 -9.96 19.67 -11.56
C GLU A 5 -10.93 18.50 -11.76
N THR A 6 -10.44 17.27 -11.61
CA THR A 6 -11.25 16.07 -11.72
C THR A 6 -12.21 15.97 -10.53
N GLN A 7 -13.43 15.53 -10.86
CA GLN A 7 -14.49 15.25 -9.89
C GLN A 7 -15.00 13.84 -10.16
N PRO A 8 -14.17 12.82 -9.88
CA PRO A 8 -14.60 11.43 -10.06
C PRO A 8 -15.89 11.19 -9.27
N THR A 9 -16.74 10.35 -9.85
CA THR A 9 -17.98 9.94 -9.19
C THR A 9 -17.65 9.05 -7.98
N ARG A 10 -18.66 8.47 -7.30
CA ARG A 10 -18.40 7.47 -6.24
C ARG A 10 -17.73 6.17 -6.74
N ASP A 11 -17.22 6.14 -7.98
CA ASP A 11 -16.40 5.04 -8.48
C ASP A 11 -15.01 5.06 -7.81
N TYR A 12 -14.80 4.11 -6.91
CA TYR A 12 -13.53 3.92 -6.22
C TYR A 12 -12.37 3.59 -7.18
N LYS A 13 -12.62 3.01 -8.36
CA LYS A 13 -11.55 2.77 -9.34
C LYS A 13 -10.98 4.07 -9.86
N GLU A 14 -11.86 5.03 -10.17
CA GLU A 14 -11.44 6.37 -10.60
C GLU A 14 -10.66 7.05 -9.48
N LEU A 15 -11.16 7.01 -8.23
CA LEU A 15 -10.46 7.56 -7.08
C LEU A 15 -9.06 6.95 -6.89
N ILE A 16 -8.93 5.62 -6.91
CA ILE A 16 -7.63 4.94 -6.76
C ILE A 16 -6.68 5.39 -7.87
N ARG A 17 -7.14 5.45 -9.13
CA ARG A 17 -6.33 5.92 -10.25
C ARG A 17 -5.84 7.36 -10.04
N GLN A 18 -6.71 8.27 -9.57
CA GLN A 18 -6.36 9.67 -9.31
C GLN A 18 -5.24 9.81 -8.26
N TYR A 19 -5.29 9.04 -7.17
CA TYR A 19 -4.28 9.12 -6.10
C TYR A 19 -3.03 8.28 -6.37
N LEU A 20 -3.14 7.19 -7.16
CA LEU A 20 -2.02 6.31 -7.45
C LEU A 20 -1.10 6.87 -8.53
N HIS A 21 -1.67 7.33 -9.66
CA HIS A 21 -0.87 7.70 -10.83
C HIS A 21 -1.45 8.87 -11.65
N SER A 22 -2.77 9.00 -11.77
CA SER A 22 -3.42 9.93 -12.70
C SER A 22 -2.83 9.83 -14.13
N ASP A 23 -2.79 10.94 -14.86
CA ASP A 23 -2.21 11.07 -16.21
C ASP A 23 -0.69 11.36 -16.22
N GLY A 24 -0.10 11.59 -15.05
CA GLY A 24 1.32 11.87 -14.89
C GLY A 24 1.74 13.32 -15.21
N ILE A 25 0.81 14.24 -15.50
CA ILE A 25 1.16 15.64 -15.85
C ILE A 25 1.21 16.56 -14.63
N ASN A 26 0.39 16.28 -13.61
CA ASN A 26 0.22 17.13 -12.43
C ASN A 26 0.79 16.46 -11.17
N ARG A 27 1.90 15.73 -11.30
CA ARG A 27 2.55 14.98 -10.22
C ARG A 27 4.05 15.24 -10.25
N TRP A 28 4.63 15.55 -9.10
CA TRP A 28 6.09 15.56 -8.92
C TRP A 28 6.49 14.40 -8.02
N PHE A 29 6.62 13.21 -8.62
CA PHE A 29 6.78 11.95 -7.89
C PHE A 29 8.05 11.87 -7.03
N ASP A 30 9.08 12.67 -7.32
CA ASP A 30 10.31 12.72 -6.53
C ASP A 30 10.16 13.47 -5.20
N LYS A 31 9.04 14.18 -4.98
CA LYS A 31 8.77 14.78 -3.67
C LYS A 31 8.41 13.68 -2.67
N SER A 32 8.85 13.85 -1.42
CA SER A 32 8.56 12.90 -0.32
C SER A 32 7.09 12.51 -0.26
N PHE A 33 6.20 13.49 -0.39
CA PHE A 33 4.78 13.28 -0.65
C PHE A 33 4.14 14.46 -1.38
N SER A 34 2.96 14.20 -1.93
CA SER A 34 2.03 15.18 -2.48
C SER A 34 0.67 15.04 -1.81
N LEU A 35 0.20 16.13 -1.20
CA LEU A 35 -1.22 16.30 -0.83
C LEU A 35 -2.02 16.63 -2.08
N ILE A 36 -2.96 15.78 -2.43
CA ILE A 36 -3.84 15.90 -3.60
C ILE A 36 -5.24 16.25 -3.10
N VAL A 37 -5.82 17.32 -3.63
CA VAL A 37 -7.20 17.75 -3.34
C VAL A 37 -7.96 17.78 -4.66
N LEU A 38 -9.00 16.94 -4.76
CA LEU A 38 -9.90 16.89 -5.91
C LEU A 38 -10.88 18.05 -5.87
N LYS A 39 -11.52 18.35 -7.01
CA LYS A 39 -12.47 19.46 -7.14
C LYS A 39 -13.67 19.38 -6.17
N ASN A 40 -14.08 18.17 -5.80
CA ASN A 40 -15.13 17.94 -4.79
C ASN A 40 -14.63 18.00 -3.34
N GLY A 41 -13.37 18.36 -3.11
CA GLY A 41 -12.76 18.45 -1.78
C GLY A 41 -12.27 17.11 -1.21
N VAL A 42 -12.42 15.99 -1.92
CA VAL A 42 -11.83 14.71 -1.47
C VAL A 42 -10.31 14.83 -1.54
N ALA A 43 -9.64 14.50 -0.45
CA ALA A 43 -8.20 14.68 -0.31
C ALA A 43 -7.48 13.36 0.02
N GLY A 44 -6.24 13.23 -0.43
CA GLY A 44 -5.42 12.06 -0.22
C GLY A 44 -3.93 12.35 -0.41
N LEU A 45 -3.09 11.37 -0.07
CA LEU A 45 -1.63 11.47 -0.21
C LEU A 45 -1.12 10.48 -1.26
N ASN A 46 -0.21 10.96 -2.10
CA ASN A 46 0.71 10.14 -2.88
C ASN A 46 2.11 10.35 -2.31
N PHE A 47 2.88 9.30 -2.04
CA PHE A 47 4.19 9.44 -1.42
C PHE A 47 5.25 8.55 -2.06
N GLU A 48 6.47 9.09 -2.14
CA GLU A 48 7.65 8.38 -2.61
C GLU A 48 8.12 7.41 -1.52
N HIS A 49 8.46 6.17 -1.87
CA HIS A 49 8.64 5.10 -0.89
C HIS A 49 10.11 4.90 -0.45
N SER A 50 11.10 5.43 -1.19
CA SER A 50 12.52 5.20 -0.93
C SER A 50 12.99 5.80 0.39
N TRP A 51 12.42 6.95 0.80
CA TRP A 51 12.87 7.68 2.00
C TRP A 51 12.37 7.08 3.32
N GLY A 52 11.37 6.19 3.32
CA GLY A 52 10.82 5.63 4.55
C GLY A 52 9.77 4.53 4.38
N ASP A 53 9.28 3.99 5.50
CA ASP A 53 8.38 2.82 5.53
C ASP A 53 6.89 3.18 5.72
N GLY A 54 6.51 4.43 5.46
CA GLY A 54 5.12 4.90 5.55
C GLY A 54 4.62 5.23 6.97
N VAL A 55 5.25 4.78 8.06
CA VAL A 55 4.82 5.10 9.44
C VAL A 55 4.78 6.62 9.70
N ALA A 56 5.80 7.34 9.22
CA ALA A 56 5.83 8.80 9.31
C ALA A 56 4.71 9.47 8.48
N VAL A 57 4.40 8.91 7.31
CA VAL A 57 3.31 9.40 6.43
C VAL A 57 1.95 9.18 7.08
N LEU A 58 1.72 8.00 7.67
CA LEU A 58 0.48 7.69 8.38
C LEU A 58 0.27 8.64 9.55
N ARG A 59 1.31 8.85 10.37
CA ARG A 59 1.22 9.78 11.50
C ARG A 59 0.92 11.21 11.05
N TYR A 60 1.59 11.69 10.00
CA TYR A 60 1.29 12.99 9.40
C TYR A 60 -0.16 13.07 8.92
N PHE A 61 -0.64 12.04 8.22
CA PHE A 61 -2.00 12.01 7.68
C PHE A 61 -3.06 12.06 8.79
N GLU A 62 -2.90 11.26 9.84
CA GLU A 62 -3.83 11.22 10.98
C GLU A 62 -3.86 12.56 11.73
N ASP A 63 -2.69 13.16 12.00
CA ASP A 63 -2.59 14.42 12.72
C ASP A 63 -3.20 15.58 11.91
N ILE A 64 -2.90 15.67 10.61
CA ILE A 64 -3.45 16.70 9.73
C ILE A 64 -4.95 16.52 9.52
N TYR A 65 -5.43 15.29 9.35
CA TYR A 65 -6.86 15.01 9.24
C TYR A 65 -7.59 15.46 10.51
N LYS A 66 -7.06 15.13 11.69
CA LYS A 66 -7.63 15.54 12.97
C LYS A 66 -7.62 17.06 13.15
N ASP A 67 -6.50 17.72 12.90
CA ASP A 67 -6.37 19.17 13.07
C ASP A 67 -7.29 19.94 12.12
N SER A 68 -7.29 19.58 10.83
CA SER A 68 -8.12 20.25 9.82
C SER A 68 -9.63 20.07 10.04
N THR A 69 -10.06 18.95 10.62
CA THR A 69 -11.48 18.68 10.88
C THR A 69 -11.97 19.21 12.23
N GLN A 70 -11.11 19.23 13.26
CA GLN A 70 -11.50 19.66 14.61
C GLN A 70 -11.20 21.15 14.87
N LYS A 71 -10.18 21.71 14.21
CA LYS A 71 -9.72 23.09 14.38
C LYS A 71 -9.47 23.75 13.02
N PRO A 72 -10.48 23.80 12.12
CA PRO A 72 -10.31 24.41 10.81
C PRO A 72 -9.88 25.88 10.95
N GLN A 73 -8.82 26.26 10.26
CA GLN A 73 -8.31 27.64 10.26
C GLN A 73 -9.20 28.59 9.44
N ILE A 74 -9.94 28.04 8.47
CA ILE A 74 -10.85 28.76 7.59
C ILE A 74 -12.15 27.98 7.44
N HIS A 75 -13.24 28.68 7.14
CA HIS A 75 -14.57 28.12 6.89
C HIS A 75 -15.02 28.43 5.46
N PRO A 76 -16.06 27.75 4.92
CA PRO A 76 -16.56 28.00 3.57
C PRO A 76 -16.96 29.46 3.29
N ASN A 77 -17.34 30.19 4.33
CA ASN A 77 -17.74 31.60 4.25
C ASN A 77 -16.59 32.58 4.54
N THR A 78 -15.39 32.07 4.88
CA THR A 78 -14.21 32.91 5.09
C THR A 78 -13.84 33.57 3.77
N LYS A 79 -13.83 34.90 3.76
CA LYS A 79 -13.43 35.67 2.57
C LYS A 79 -11.90 35.67 2.45
N PRO A 80 -11.35 35.47 1.23
CA PRO A 80 -9.93 35.68 1.00
C PRO A 80 -9.49 37.08 1.40
N THR A 81 -8.24 37.23 1.81
CA THR A 81 -7.67 38.55 2.09
C THR A 81 -7.61 39.37 0.78
N SER A 82 -7.62 40.69 0.90
CA SER A 82 -7.51 41.61 -0.26
C SER A 82 -6.08 41.71 -0.82
N GLN A 83 -5.17 40.81 -0.43
CA GLN A 83 -3.80 40.83 -0.93
C GLN A 83 -3.75 40.37 -2.40
N ASN A 84 -2.90 41.01 -3.19
CA ASN A 84 -2.72 40.62 -4.58
C ASN A 84 -1.87 39.34 -4.67
N ALA A 85 -2.52 38.21 -4.99
CA ALA A 85 -1.88 36.90 -5.12
C ALA A 85 -0.75 36.89 -6.17
N GLU A 86 -0.83 37.69 -7.23
CA GLU A 86 0.21 37.77 -8.27
C GLU A 86 1.56 38.26 -7.72
N ARG A 87 1.55 38.98 -6.59
CA ARG A 87 2.78 39.42 -5.91
C ARG A 87 3.33 38.38 -4.94
N LEU A 88 2.54 37.37 -4.58
CA LEU A 88 2.86 36.38 -3.55
C LEU A 88 3.15 34.99 -4.13
N VAL A 89 2.69 34.73 -5.35
CA VAL A 89 2.84 33.45 -6.04
C VAL A 89 3.67 33.67 -7.30
N THR A 90 4.80 32.96 -7.40
CA THR A 90 5.67 33.01 -8.57
C THR A 90 5.54 31.72 -9.38
N PRO A 91 5.10 31.77 -10.65
CA PRO A 91 5.08 30.60 -11.52
C PRO A 91 6.51 30.15 -11.83
N LEU A 92 6.75 28.84 -11.76
CA LEU A 92 8.02 28.26 -12.18
C LEU A 92 8.02 28.10 -13.69
N ASN A 93 8.92 28.81 -14.38
CA ASN A 93 9.08 28.75 -15.82
C ASN A 93 10.29 27.88 -16.19
N PHE A 94 10.04 26.81 -16.94
CA PHE A 94 11.10 25.94 -17.45
C PHE A 94 11.42 26.30 -18.90
N GLN A 95 12.70 26.59 -19.18
CA GLN A 95 13.19 26.70 -20.55
C GLN A 95 13.60 25.31 -21.02
N LEU A 96 12.88 24.76 -22.01
CA LEU A 96 13.09 23.41 -22.50
C LEU A 96 13.70 23.46 -23.90
N ASP A 97 14.81 22.74 -24.08
CA ASP A 97 15.36 22.46 -25.41
C ASP A 97 14.57 21.35 -26.10
N ASP A 98 14.83 21.13 -27.40
CA ASP A 98 14.09 20.14 -28.18
C ASP A 98 14.34 18.70 -27.71
N LYS A 99 15.52 18.44 -27.13
CA LYS A 99 15.86 17.16 -26.51
C LYS A 99 14.97 16.88 -25.30
N SER A 100 14.83 17.85 -24.38
CA SER A 100 13.98 17.73 -23.20
C SER A 100 12.51 17.58 -23.58
N LYS A 101 12.04 18.32 -24.58
CA LYS A 101 10.67 18.15 -25.13
C LYS A 101 10.45 16.74 -25.66
N SER A 102 11.42 16.19 -26.39
CA SER A 102 11.36 14.80 -26.87
C SER A 102 11.30 13.80 -25.72
N PHE A 103 12.14 13.97 -24.70
CA PHE A 103 12.13 13.10 -23.52
C PHE A 103 10.81 13.15 -22.76
N ILE A 104 10.22 14.33 -22.57
CA ILE A 104 8.91 14.47 -21.92
C ILE A 104 7.84 13.73 -22.73
N LYS A 105 7.84 13.88 -24.07
CA LYS A 105 6.89 13.17 -24.94
C LYS A 105 7.04 11.65 -24.83
N ASP A 106 8.27 11.14 -24.86
CA ASP A 106 8.54 9.71 -24.74
C ASP A 106 8.19 9.17 -23.36
N ALA A 107 8.48 9.94 -22.30
CA ALA A 107 8.13 9.61 -20.93
C ALA A 107 6.61 9.53 -20.75
N LEU A 108 5.85 10.49 -21.27
CA LEU A 108 4.38 10.47 -21.22
C LEU A 108 3.79 9.28 -21.98
N ASN A 109 4.32 8.95 -23.16
CA ASN A 109 3.89 7.77 -23.91
C ASN A 109 4.17 6.47 -23.15
N LYS A 110 5.35 6.36 -22.52
CA LYS A 110 5.72 5.20 -21.70
C LYS A 110 4.85 5.12 -20.45
N TYR A 111 4.64 6.26 -19.78
CA TYR A 111 3.79 6.37 -18.59
C TYR A 111 2.38 5.88 -18.89
N LYS A 112 1.77 6.41 -19.96
CA LYS A 112 0.43 6.01 -20.39
C LYS A 112 0.33 4.51 -20.64
N LYS A 113 1.31 3.90 -21.34
CA LYS A 113 1.33 2.45 -21.58
C LYS A 113 1.36 1.64 -20.28
N ILE A 114 2.15 2.08 -19.30
CA ILE A 114 2.24 1.42 -17.98
C ILE A 114 0.90 1.55 -17.26
N THR A 115 0.34 2.76 -17.17
CA THR A 115 -0.91 2.99 -16.44
C THR A 115 -2.12 2.35 -17.13
N ASP A 116 -2.15 2.28 -18.45
CA ASP A 116 -3.21 1.59 -19.21
C ASP A 116 -3.20 0.07 -18.96
N SER A 117 -2.03 -0.52 -18.66
CA SER A 117 -1.89 -1.95 -18.37
C SER A 117 -2.31 -2.34 -16.95
N LEU A 118 -2.60 -1.36 -16.09
CA LEU A 118 -2.92 -1.58 -14.69
C LEU A 118 -4.41 -1.86 -14.49
N ASP A 119 -4.73 -3.07 -14.02
CA ASP A 119 -6.10 -3.45 -13.63
C ASP A 119 -6.28 -3.34 -12.11
N ILE A 120 -7.33 -2.61 -11.71
CA ILE A 120 -7.64 -2.32 -10.30
C ILE A 120 -9.14 -2.49 -10.10
N ASN A 121 -9.49 -3.16 -9.01
CA ASN A 121 -10.86 -3.28 -8.56
C ASN A 121 -10.94 -3.18 -7.04
N LEU A 122 -12.12 -2.82 -6.52
CA LEU A 122 -12.42 -2.79 -5.10
C LEU A 122 -13.45 -3.87 -4.78
N LEU A 123 -13.19 -4.63 -3.73
CA LEU A 123 -14.14 -5.56 -3.15
C LEU A 123 -14.36 -5.18 -1.68
N GLU A 124 -15.59 -4.82 -1.35
CA GLU A 124 -16.00 -4.56 0.03
C GLU A 124 -16.78 -5.76 0.56
N PHE A 125 -16.29 -6.34 1.66
CA PHE A 125 -16.97 -7.43 2.36
C PHE A 125 -17.46 -6.91 3.71
N LEU A 126 -18.74 -6.53 3.79
CA LEU A 126 -19.30 -5.83 4.96
C LEU A 126 -19.81 -6.79 6.06
N ASP A 127 -20.10 -8.04 5.71
CA ASP A 127 -20.71 -9.02 6.62
C ASP A 127 -19.71 -9.76 7.52
N PHE A 128 -18.41 -9.54 7.33
CA PHE A 128 -17.33 -10.19 8.07
C PHE A 128 -16.26 -9.18 8.45
N GLY A 129 -15.66 -9.37 9.63
CA GLY A 129 -14.55 -8.53 10.04
C GLY A 129 -14.00 -8.90 11.41
N ARG A 130 -13.37 -7.92 12.04
CA ARG A 130 -12.63 -8.07 13.30
C ARG A 130 -13.47 -8.70 14.41
N ASN A 131 -14.75 -8.35 14.52
CA ASN A 131 -15.62 -8.85 15.59
C ASN A 131 -15.87 -10.36 15.46
N THR A 132 -16.10 -10.86 14.24
CA THR A 132 -16.27 -12.29 13.97
C THR A 132 -14.97 -13.05 14.26
N CYS A 133 -13.83 -12.53 13.79
CA CYS A 133 -12.51 -13.12 14.04
C CYS A 133 -12.23 -13.29 15.54
N LYS A 134 -12.50 -12.24 16.34
CA LYS A 134 -12.32 -12.25 17.80
C LYS A 134 -13.15 -13.31 18.50
N LYS A 135 -14.42 -13.51 18.10
CA LYS A 135 -15.31 -14.54 18.69
C LYS A 135 -14.72 -15.95 18.54
N HIS A 136 -14.00 -16.21 17.44
CA HIS A 136 -13.37 -17.50 17.16
C HIS A 136 -11.89 -17.57 17.56
N LYS A 137 -11.36 -16.55 18.26
CA LYS A 137 -9.94 -16.45 18.67
C LYS A 137 -8.97 -16.53 17.48
N ILE A 138 -9.35 -15.92 16.37
CA ILE A 138 -8.56 -15.89 15.14
C ILE A 138 -8.10 -14.45 14.86
N SER A 139 -6.86 -14.29 14.38
CA SER A 139 -6.34 -13.01 13.91
C SER A 139 -7.06 -12.57 12.63
N PRO A 140 -7.64 -11.35 12.58
CA PRO A 140 -8.25 -10.82 11.36
C PRO A 140 -7.26 -10.73 10.20
N ASP A 141 -6.00 -10.42 10.51
CA ASP A 141 -4.94 -10.29 9.52
C ASP A 141 -4.57 -11.65 8.92
N SER A 142 -4.42 -12.67 9.76
CA SER A 142 -4.20 -14.05 9.29
C SER A 142 -5.34 -14.55 8.40
N ILE A 143 -6.60 -14.20 8.70
CA ILE A 143 -7.74 -14.56 7.84
C ILE A 143 -7.64 -13.86 6.48
N MET A 144 -7.28 -12.58 6.45
CA MET A 144 -7.13 -11.86 5.19
C MET A 144 -6.03 -12.49 4.33
N GLN A 145 -4.88 -12.79 4.92
CA GLN A 145 -3.79 -13.49 4.24
C GLN A 145 -4.21 -14.87 3.73
N LEU A 146 -4.90 -15.65 4.55
CA LEU A 146 -5.42 -16.96 4.16
C LEU A 146 -6.44 -16.84 3.01
N ALA A 147 -7.30 -15.82 3.02
CA ALA A 147 -8.22 -15.55 1.92
C ALA A 147 -7.48 -15.28 0.61
N PHE A 148 -6.37 -14.53 0.64
CA PHE A 148 -5.52 -14.33 -0.53
C PHE A 148 -4.89 -15.64 -1.03
N GLN A 149 -4.39 -16.49 -0.13
CA GLN A 149 -3.85 -17.80 -0.50
C GLN A 149 -4.92 -18.69 -1.15
N ILE A 150 -6.12 -18.75 -0.57
CA ILE A 150 -7.24 -19.54 -1.10
C ILE A 150 -7.67 -19.00 -2.47
N ALA A 151 -7.83 -17.69 -2.61
CA ALA A 151 -8.25 -17.06 -3.86
C ALA A 151 -7.23 -17.34 -4.97
N HIS A 152 -5.93 -17.15 -4.69
CA HIS A 152 -4.87 -17.42 -5.65
C HIS A 152 -4.81 -18.90 -6.04
N TYR A 153 -4.89 -19.82 -5.07
CA TYR A 153 -4.87 -21.26 -5.35
C TYR A 153 -6.11 -21.71 -6.14
N LYS A 154 -7.30 -21.18 -5.85
CA LYS A 154 -8.52 -21.51 -6.60
C LYS A 154 -8.40 -21.14 -8.08
N LEU A 155 -7.83 -19.97 -8.37
CA LEU A 155 -7.65 -19.45 -9.73
C LEU A 155 -6.52 -20.15 -10.48
N ASN A 156 -5.36 -20.33 -9.83
CA ASN A 156 -4.11 -20.69 -10.52
C ASN A 156 -3.61 -22.11 -10.23
N LYS A 157 -4.19 -22.81 -9.24
CA LYS A 157 -3.77 -24.13 -8.74
C LYS A 157 -2.28 -24.21 -8.36
N LYS A 158 -1.72 -23.08 -7.93
CA LYS A 158 -0.31 -22.93 -7.55
C LYS A 158 -0.21 -22.19 -6.23
N PHE A 159 0.88 -22.47 -5.52
CA PHE A 159 1.33 -21.69 -4.36
C PHE A 159 2.51 -20.84 -4.80
N VAL A 160 2.55 -19.59 -4.34
CA VAL A 160 3.54 -18.61 -4.79
C VAL A 160 4.17 -17.88 -3.60
N SER A 161 5.40 -17.41 -3.80
CA SER A 161 6.07 -16.52 -2.83
C SER A 161 5.17 -15.32 -2.55
N THR A 162 4.70 -15.22 -1.31
CA THR A 162 3.87 -14.11 -0.84
C THR A 162 4.68 -13.26 0.14
N TYR A 163 4.49 -11.94 0.08
CA TYR A 163 5.18 -10.97 0.90
C TYR A 163 4.15 -10.21 1.74
N GLU A 164 4.40 -10.10 3.04
CA GLU A 164 3.72 -9.16 3.91
C GLU A 164 4.78 -8.32 4.65
N SER A 165 4.57 -7.01 4.74
CA SER A 165 5.52 -6.11 5.41
C SER A 165 5.30 -6.13 6.91
N CYS A 166 6.36 -6.28 7.69
CA CYS A 166 6.33 -6.17 9.15
C CYS A 166 7.32 -5.09 9.61
N SER A 167 6.85 -4.15 10.45
CA SER A 167 7.71 -3.06 10.94
C SER A 167 8.71 -3.56 11.98
N THR A 168 9.96 -3.10 11.88
CA THR A 168 11.02 -3.30 12.88
C THR A 168 11.39 -1.98 13.56
N ALA A 169 10.53 -0.97 13.48
CA ALA A 169 10.78 0.39 13.99
C ALA A 169 10.99 0.46 15.53
N ALA A 170 10.75 -0.63 16.26
CA ALA A 170 11.14 -0.77 17.66
C ALA A 170 12.67 -0.77 17.88
N PHE A 171 13.47 -1.07 16.84
CA PHE A 171 14.92 -1.04 16.89
C PHE A 171 15.49 0.29 16.34
N LYS A 172 16.70 0.64 16.75
CA LYS A 172 17.41 1.82 16.24
C LYS A 172 17.61 1.70 14.73
N HIS A 173 17.13 2.69 13.97
CA HIS A 173 17.10 2.68 12.50
C HIS A 173 16.36 1.46 11.91
N GLY A 174 15.41 0.91 12.66
CA GLY A 174 14.52 -0.13 12.20
C GLY A 174 13.82 0.27 10.91
N ARG A 175 13.68 -0.70 10.01
CA ARG A 175 13.00 -0.60 8.72
C ARG A 175 11.82 -1.56 8.72
N THR A 176 11.76 -2.45 7.74
CA THR A 176 10.80 -3.55 7.66
C THR A 176 11.52 -4.89 7.58
N GLU A 177 10.88 -5.94 8.08
CA GLU A 177 11.15 -7.35 7.78
C GLU A 177 9.98 -7.91 6.94
N THR A 178 10.19 -9.03 6.27
CA THR A 178 9.16 -9.76 5.54
C THR A 178 8.57 -10.85 6.40
N MET A 179 7.25 -10.84 6.54
CA MET A 179 6.49 -12.01 6.97
C MET A 179 6.02 -12.78 5.73
N ARG A 180 6.17 -14.11 5.74
CA ARG A 180 5.82 -15.01 4.62
C ARG A 180 4.51 -15.76 4.93
N PRO A 181 3.34 -15.26 4.50
CA PRO A 181 2.05 -15.87 4.86
C PRO A 181 1.75 -17.20 4.13
N CYS A 182 2.48 -17.52 3.06
CA CYS A 182 2.33 -18.80 2.37
C CYS A 182 3.06 -19.91 3.16
N THR A 183 2.38 -20.46 4.15
CA THR A 183 2.90 -21.54 5.02
C THR A 183 2.29 -22.90 4.65
N LEU A 184 2.83 -23.98 5.24
CA LEU A 184 2.26 -25.33 5.08
C LEU A 184 0.81 -25.40 5.59
N GLU A 185 0.51 -24.71 6.69
CA GLU A 185 -0.85 -24.64 7.26
C GLU A 185 -1.83 -23.95 6.30
N THR A 186 -1.44 -22.81 5.73
CA THR A 186 -2.29 -22.13 4.75
C THR A 186 -2.50 -22.98 3.50
N LYS A 187 -1.46 -23.70 3.06
CA LYS A 187 -1.53 -24.66 1.96
C LYS A 187 -2.53 -25.78 2.24
N GLU A 188 -2.49 -26.39 3.43
CA GLU A 188 -3.43 -27.45 3.82
C GLU A 188 -4.89 -26.97 3.72
N VAL A 189 -5.20 -25.79 4.27
CA VAL A 189 -6.56 -25.23 4.19
C VAL A 189 -6.97 -24.93 2.75
N CYS A 190 -6.05 -24.43 1.92
CA CYS A 190 -6.32 -24.20 0.50
C CYS A 190 -6.70 -25.49 -0.24
N LEU A 191 -6.01 -26.59 0.05
CA LEU A 191 -6.28 -27.90 -0.53
C LEU A 191 -7.63 -28.44 -0.06
N ASP A 192 -7.89 -28.43 1.24
CA ASP A 192 -9.14 -28.93 1.84
C ASP A 192 -10.39 -28.19 1.33
N ILE A 193 -10.31 -26.86 1.17
CA ILE A 193 -11.45 -26.06 0.69
C ILE A 193 -11.66 -26.22 -0.82
N SER A 194 -10.64 -26.64 -1.56
CA SER A 194 -10.65 -26.74 -3.02
C SER A 194 -10.90 -28.16 -3.55
N THR A 195 -10.92 -29.18 -2.69
CA THR A 195 -11.27 -30.56 -3.07
C THR A 195 -12.78 -30.79 -3.13
N LYS A 196 -13.20 -31.85 -3.84
CA LYS A 196 -14.59 -32.33 -3.86
C LYS A 196 -14.96 -33.00 -2.54
N ASP A 197 -14.06 -33.83 -2.02
CA ASP A 197 -14.22 -34.58 -0.78
C ASP A 197 -13.73 -33.75 0.41
N LYS A 198 -14.51 -32.73 0.77
CA LYS A 198 -14.13 -31.79 1.83
C LYS A 198 -14.11 -32.46 3.20
N PRO A 199 -13.10 -32.19 4.04
CA PRO A 199 -13.14 -32.59 5.44
C PRO A 199 -14.35 -31.97 6.18
N PRO A 200 -14.75 -32.54 7.33
CA PRO A 200 -15.75 -31.94 8.20
C PRO A 200 -15.41 -30.48 8.53
N GLN A 201 -16.43 -29.64 8.70
CA GLN A 201 -16.26 -28.20 8.91
C GLN A 201 -15.42 -27.90 10.16
N GLU A 202 -15.58 -28.71 11.22
CA GLU A 202 -14.85 -28.60 12.47
C GLU A 202 -13.34 -28.77 12.24
N VAL A 203 -12.95 -29.71 11.38
CA VAL A 203 -11.54 -29.95 11.01
C VAL A 203 -10.96 -28.74 10.27
N ILE A 204 -11.73 -28.17 9.34
CA ILE A 204 -11.31 -26.96 8.60
C ILE A 204 -11.14 -25.78 9.56
N VAL A 205 -12.07 -25.60 10.50
CA VAL A 205 -12.01 -24.51 11.50
C VAL A 205 -10.77 -24.64 12.38
N GLU A 206 -10.41 -25.85 12.84
CA GLU A 206 -9.18 -26.05 13.62
C GLU A 206 -7.92 -25.78 12.80
N LYS A 207 -7.89 -26.16 11.51
CA LYS A 207 -6.76 -25.79 10.62
C LYS A 207 -6.67 -24.28 10.41
N ILE A 208 -7.79 -23.57 10.29
CA ILE A 208 -7.81 -22.10 10.22
C ILE A 208 -7.22 -21.48 11.51
N LYS A 209 -7.58 -22.00 12.69
CA LYS A 209 -6.97 -21.56 13.95
C LYS A 209 -5.47 -21.81 13.98
N LYS A 210 -5.00 -22.94 13.44
CA LYS A 210 -3.56 -23.24 13.30
C LYS A 210 -2.87 -22.23 12.37
N CYS A 211 -3.46 -21.89 11.22
CA CYS A 211 -2.96 -20.81 10.36
C CYS A 211 -2.80 -19.50 11.15
N SER A 212 -3.79 -19.15 11.97
CA SER A 212 -3.73 -17.95 12.82
C SER A 212 -2.63 -18.00 13.87
N ALA A 213 -2.38 -19.16 14.47
CA ALA A 213 -1.31 -19.32 15.46
C ALA A 213 0.06 -19.17 14.81
N VAL A 214 0.28 -19.81 13.66
CA VAL A 214 1.56 -19.74 12.91
C VAL A 214 1.80 -18.34 12.36
N HIS A 215 0.80 -17.72 11.74
CA HIS A 215 0.90 -16.33 11.27
C HIS A 215 1.24 -15.37 12.43
N GLY A 216 0.56 -15.52 13.58
CA GLY A 216 0.86 -14.72 14.76
C GLY A 216 2.27 -14.92 15.33
N GLN A 217 2.82 -16.12 15.24
CA GLN A 217 4.21 -16.41 15.60
C GLN A 217 5.19 -15.72 14.64
N LEU A 218 4.98 -15.87 13.33
CA LEU A 218 5.83 -15.27 12.30
C LEU A 218 5.83 -13.74 12.35
N ILE A 219 4.68 -13.12 12.66
CA ILE A 219 4.59 -11.66 12.88
C ILE A 219 5.42 -11.23 14.07
N LYS A 220 5.38 -11.96 15.20
CA LYS A 220 6.20 -11.65 16.38
C LYS A 220 7.69 -11.77 16.07
N GLU A 221 8.09 -12.84 15.37
CA GLU A 221 9.47 -13.06 14.94
C GLU A 221 9.93 -11.93 14.00
N ALA A 222 9.16 -11.62 12.96
CA ALA A 222 9.48 -10.56 12.01
C ALA A 222 9.60 -9.18 12.69
N ALA A 223 8.67 -8.85 13.60
CA ALA A 223 8.71 -7.60 14.37
C ALA A 223 9.95 -7.50 15.28
N MET A 224 10.45 -8.64 15.75
CA MET A 224 11.69 -8.76 16.53
C MET A 224 12.96 -8.93 15.68
N GLY A 225 12.87 -8.73 14.35
CA GLY A 225 13.99 -8.86 13.43
C GLY A 225 14.50 -10.29 13.25
N GLN A 226 13.67 -11.29 13.56
CA GLN A 226 13.98 -12.72 13.44
C GLN A 226 13.43 -13.35 12.14
N GLY A 227 12.95 -12.53 11.21
CA GLY A 227 12.71 -13.00 9.85
C GLY A 227 14.02 -13.29 9.11
N PHE A 228 13.93 -14.00 7.99
CA PHE A 228 15.13 -14.43 7.26
C PHE A 228 15.47 -13.52 6.08
N ASP A 229 14.49 -12.81 5.50
CA ASP A 229 14.65 -12.10 4.23
C ASP A 229 15.71 -10.98 4.34
N ARG A 230 15.68 -10.14 5.38
CA ARG A 230 16.68 -9.07 5.55
C ARG A 230 18.07 -9.61 5.88
N HIS A 231 18.15 -10.72 6.63
CA HIS A 231 19.42 -11.37 6.93
C HIS A 231 20.07 -11.90 5.64
N LEU A 232 19.34 -12.68 4.83
CA LEU A 232 19.86 -13.21 3.56
C LEU A 232 20.21 -12.10 2.57
N PHE A 233 19.39 -11.05 2.48
CA PHE A 233 19.72 -9.86 1.68
C PHE A 233 21.04 -9.22 2.12
N THR A 234 21.26 -9.07 3.42
CA THR A 234 22.49 -8.48 3.97
C THR A 234 23.70 -9.34 3.64
N LEU A 235 23.60 -10.66 3.78
CA LEU A 235 24.68 -11.58 3.41
C LEU A 235 25.02 -11.47 1.91
N ARG A 236 24.01 -11.42 1.04
CA ARG A 236 24.18 -11.22 -0.40
C ARG A 236 24.94 -9.93 -0.70
N VAL A 237 24.50 -8.80 -0.14
CA VAL A 237 25.13 -7.49 -0.34
C VAL A 237 26.58 -7.48 0.15
N ILE A 238 26.88 -8.15 1.27
CA ILE A 238 28.25 -8.28 1.77
C ILE A 238 29.11 -9.11 0.81
N ALA A 239 28.57 -10.20 0.25
CA ALA A 239 29.28 -11.04 -0.71
C ALA A 239 29.60 -10.27 -2.01
N GLU A 240 28.60 -9.56 -2.55
CA GLU A 240 28.74 -8.70 -3.73
C GLU A 240 29.81 -7.62 -3.53
N LYS A 241 29.80 -6.93 -2.38
CA LYS A 241 30.82 -5.92 -2.03
C LYS A 241 32.23 -6.51 -1.92
N LYS A 242 32.34 -7.81 -1.67
CA LYS A 242 33.62 -8.55 -1.62
C LYS A 242 33.99 -9.19 -2.96
N GLY A 243 33.24 -8.91 -4.03
CA GLY A 243 33.48 -9.50 -5.35
C GLY A 243 33.23 -11.01 -5.42
N LYS A 244 32.43 -11.56 -4.49
CA LYS A 244 32.07 -12.97 -4.48
C LYS A 244 30.73 -13.17 -5.18
N ILE A 245 30.57 -14.33 -5.81
CA ILE A 245 29.26 -14.78 -6.29
C ILE A 245 28.45 -15.18 -5.06
N PRO A 246 27.26 -14.60 -4.84
CA PRO A 246 26.43 -14.89 -3.67
C PRO A 246 25.85 -16.31 -3.64
#